data_AF-A0A2P0QIU9-F1
#
_entry.id   AF-A0A2P0QIU9-F1
#
_cell.length_a   1.000
_cell.length_b   1.000
_cell.length_c   1.000
_cell.angle_alpha   90.00
_cell.angle_beta   90.00
_cell.angle_gamma   90.00
#
_symmetry.space_group_name_H-M   'P 1'
#
loop_
_entity.id
_entity.type
_entity.pdbx_description
1 polymer ?
#
loop_
_entity_poly.entity_id
_entity_poly.type
_entity_poly.pdbx_seq_one_letter_code
_entity_poly.pdbx_strand_id
1 'polypeptide(L)' 'MFQKRFLIGLLIIVILTPQTPKENTLLLDFNESGIFSTYSESKTVLRALTYITIFIYFLNLFL' A
#
# COMPACT_ATOMS: atom_id res chain seq x y z
N MET A 1 20.58 -5.17 20.12
CA MET A 1 20.62 -5.05 18.64
C MET A 1 19.25 -5.28 17.99
N PHE A 2 18.48 -6.28 18.45
CA PHE A 2 17.14 -6.63 17.95
C PHE A 2 16.10 -5.49 18.03
N GLN A 3 16.02 -4.77 19.16
CA GLN A 3 15.10 -3.65 19.36
C GLN A 3 15.30 -2.50 18.36
N LYS A 4 16.55 -2.23 17.94
CA LYS A 4 16.86 -1.20 16.93
C LYS A 4 16.33 -1.58 15.55
N ARG A 5 16.41 -2.87 15.19
CA ARG A 5 15.86 -3.39 13.92
C ARG A 5 14.33 -3.36 13.91
N PHE A 6 13.69 -3.66 15.03
CA PHE A 6 12.25 -3.58 15.19
C PHE A 6 11.72 -2.15 15.01
N LEU A 7 12.35 -1.16 15.66
CA LEU A 7 11.98 0.25 15.53
C LEU A 7 12.15 0.76 14.09
N ILE A 8 13.23 0.36 13.41
CA ILE A 8 13.45 0.70 12.00
C ILE A 8 12.37 0.09 11.10
N GLY A 9 11.99 -1.17 11.32
CA GLY A 9 10.91 -1.82 10.56
C GLY A 9 9.57 -1.10 10.70
N LEU A 10 9.22 -0.67 11.92
CA LEU A 10 7.99 0.09 12.18
C LEU A 10 8.00 1.45 11.46
N LEU A 11 9.15 2.13 11.43
CA LEU A 11 9.34 3.39 10.73
C LEU A 11 9.21 3.23 9.20
N ILE A 12 9.71 2.11 8.65
CA ILE A 12 9.55 1.78 7.22
C ILE A 12 8.08 1.55 6.87
N ILE A 13 7.25 0.93 7.72
CA ILE A 13 5.81 0.79 7.47
C ILE A 13 5.15 2.17 7.32
N VAL A 14 5.48 3.12 8.20
CA VAL A 14 4.93 4.49 8.15
C VAL A 14 5.38 5.21 6.88
N ILE A 15 6.64 5.04 6.47
CA ILE A 15 7.20 5.64 5.25
C ILE A 15 6.56 5.03 3.99
N LEU A 16 6.37 3.71 3.96
CA LEU A 16 5.82 2.99 2.81
C LEU A 16 4.30 3.06 2.74
N THR A 17 3.61 3.41 3.83
CA THR A 17 2.16 3.60 3.82
C THR A 17 1.81 4.58 2.71
N PRO A 18 0.89 4.21 1.80
CA PRO A 18 0.62 5.00 0.61
C PRO A 18 0.14 6.41 0.99
N GLN A 19 0.97 7.40 0.69
CA GLN A 19 0.57 8.79 0.68
C GLN A 19 -0.17 9.01 -0.64
N THR A 20 -1.49 9.09 -0.58
CA THR A 20 -2.30 9.26 -1.80
C THR A 20 -2.07 10.68 -2.34
N PRO A 21 -1.45 10.85 -3.52
CA PRO A 21 -1.38 12.16 -4.16
C PRO A 21 -2.80 12.62 -4.52
N LYS A 22 -2.98 13.93 -4.71
CA LYS A 22 -4.28 14.50 -5.14
C LYS A 22 -4.77 13.89 -6.47
N GLU A 23 -3.83 13.47 -7.32
CA GLU A 23 -4.08 12.77 -8.59
C GLU A 23 -3.27 11.47 -8.59
N ASN A 24 -3.93 10.34 -8.36
CA ASN A 24 -3.33 9.01 -8.46
C ASN A 24 -3.72 8.40 -9.80
N THR A 25 -2.80 8.37 -10.76
CA THR A 25 -3.04 7.82 -12.11
C THR A 25 -3.45 6.35 -12.06
N LEU A 26 -2.84 5.56 -11.18
CA LEU A 26 -3.17 4.14 -11.03
C LEU A 26 -4.61 3.93 -10.56
N LEU A 27 -5.13 4.85 -9.75
CA LEU A 27 -6.52 4.84 -9.30
C LEU A 27 -7.49 5.23 -10.43
N LEU A 28 -7.09 6.17 -11.29
CA LEU A 28 -7.84 6.50 -12.50
C LEU A 28 -7.87 5.30 -13.44
N ASP A 29 -6.72 4.69 -13.74
CA ASP A 29 -6.62 3.49 -14.59
C ASP A 29 -7.48 2.35 -14.05
N PHE A 30 -7.46 2.11 -12.72
CA PHE A 30 -8.31 1.10 -12.07
C PHE A 30 -9.80 1.41 -12.24
N ASN A 31 -10.22 2.67 -12.12
CA ASN A 31 -11.61 3.06 -12.30
C ASN A 31 -12.05 3.00 -13.78
N GLU A 32 -11.18 3.43 -14.70
CA GLU A 32 -11.44 3.43 -16.14
C GLU A 32 -11.41 2.02 -16.75
N SER A 33 -10.77 1.06 -16.09
CA SER A 33 -10.77 -0.36 -16.50
C SER A 33 -12.15 -1.02 -16.50
N GLY A 34 -13.13 -0.43 -15.80
CA GLY A 34 -14.47 -0.99 -15.64
C GLY A 34 -14.55 -2.23 -14.74
N ILE A 35 -13.44 -2.61 -14.08
CA ILE A 35 -13.39 -3.74 -13.14
C ILE A 35 -14.18 -3.43 -11.86
N PHE A 36 -14.20 -2.16 -11.44
CA PHE A 36 -14.91 -1.70 -10.25
C PHE A 36 -16.05 -0.77 -10.63
N SER A 37 -17.11 -0.80 -9.84
CA SER A 37 -18.35 -0.10 -10.15
C SER A 37 -18.25 1.41 -9.91
N THR A 38 -17.34 1.82 -9.02
CA THR A 38 -17.16 3.20 -8.62
C THR A 38 -15.70 3.53 -8.29
N TYR A 39 -15.35 4.81 -8.42
CA TYR A 39 -14.03 5.32 -8.03
C TYR A 39 -13.70 5.05 -6.55
N SER A 40 -14.72 5.10 -5.68
CA SER A 40 -14.56 4.80 -4.26
C SER A 40 -14.20 3.33 -4.01
N GLU A 41 -14.79 2.43 -4.79
CA GLU A 41 -14.48 1.00 -4.74
C GLU A 41 -13.04 0.75 -5.22
N SER A 42 -12.66 1.30 -6.38
CA SER A 42 -11.28 1.25 -6.90
C SER A 42 -10.27 1.76 -5.86
N LYS A 43 -10.60 2.84 -5.16
CA LYS A 43 -9.73 3.42 -4.13
C LYS A 43 -9.56 2.49 -2.94
N THR A 44 -10.64 1.85 -2.51
CA THR A 44 -10.63 0.93 -1.37
C THR A 44 -9.82 -0.32 -1.69
N VAL A 45 -10.02 -0.89 -2.88
CA VAL A 45 -9.30 -2.08 -3.33
C VAL A 45 -7.83 -1.77 -3.55
N LEU A 46 -7.49 -0.67 -4.23
CA LEU A 46 -6.10 -0.27 -4.45
C LEU A 46 -5.36 -0.02 -3.12
N ARG A 47 -6.04 0.58 -2.14
CA ARG A 47 -5.49 0.78 -0.79
C ARG A 47 -5.24 -0.55 -0.10
N ALA A 48 -6.18 -1.50 -0.15
CA ALA A 48 -6.02 -2.82 0.43
C ALA A 48 -4.86 -3.58 -0.22
N LEU A 49 -4.79 -3.59 -1.56
CA LEU A 49 -3.69 -4.21 -2.31
C LEU A 49 -2.34 -3.62 -1.90
N THR A 50 -2.24 -2.30 -1.77
CA THR A 50 -0.99 -1.65 -1.37
C THR A 50 -0.52 -2.11 0.01
N TYR A 51 -1.41 -2.16 1.00
CA TYR A 51 -1.05 -2.67 2.33
C TYR A 51 -0.66 -4.15 2.30
N ILE A 52 -1.34 -4.97 1.50
CA ILE A 52 -0.99 -6.38 1.31
C ILE A 52 0.42 -6.50 0.71
N THR A 53 0.76 -5.71 -0.32
CA THR A 53 2.09 -5.71 -0.93
C THR A 53 3.18 -5.31 0.06
N ILE A 54 2.94 -4.26 0.85
CA ILE A 54 3.89 -3.83 1.90
C ILE A 54 4.06 -4.95 2.93
N PHE A 55 2.97 -5.57 3.37
CA PHE A 55 3.01 -6.66 4.33
C PHE A 55 3.83 -7.85 3.80
N ILE A 56 3.59 -8.27 2.54
CA ILE A 56 4.34 -9.35 1.88
C ILE A 56 5.84 -9.00 1.79
N TYR A 57 6.18 -7.76 1.45
CA TYR A 57 7.57 -7.31 1.40
C TYR A 57 8.27 -7.48 2.76
N PHE A 58 7.62 -7.09 3.86
CA PHE A 58 8.17 -7.29 5.19
C PHE A 58 8.28 -8.75 5.58
N LEU A 59 7.27 -9.56 5.24
CA LEU A 59 7.30 -10.99 5.51
C LEU A 59 8.52 -11.62 4.83
N ASN A 60 8.81 -11.23 3.57
CA ASN A 60 10.01 -11.67 2.86
C ASN A 60 11.32 -11.12 3.46
N LEU A 61 11.34 -9.88 3.93
CA LEU A 61 12.52 -9.27 4.55
C LEU A 61 12.94 -9.96 5.87
N PHE A 62 11.98 -10.53 6.59
CA PHE A 62 12.21 -11.16 7.89
C PHE A 62 12.29 -12.69 7.85
N LEU A 63 11.87 -13.34 6.76
CA LEU A 63 12.01 -14.79 6.52
C LEU A 63 13.41 -15.12 6.01
#